data_AF-A0A1E1VDA2-F1
#
_entry.id   AF-A0A1E1VDA2-F1
#
_cell.length_a   1.000
_cell.length_b   1.000
_cell.length_c   1.000
_cell.angle_alpha   90.00
_cell.angle_beta   90.00
_cell.angle_gamma   90.00
#
_symmetry.space_group_name_H-M   'P 1'
#
loop_
_entity.id
_entity.type
_entity.pdbx_description
1 polymer ?
#
loop_
_entity_poly.entity_id
_entity_poly.type
_entity_poly.pdbx_seq_one_letter_code
_entity_poly.pdbx_strand_id
1 'polypeptide(L)'
;MLDANEFGDAVAMLYEAAAVPEVWPTAIARLAEIAGCTGGLLFVHSGQGTNWVASKEFSPVFQRFLDQGWMDRNARMAGLLAHGGTGFVTDHDLFTEDELAETALYRDFLRPEGYGWGTATHVRSSSGETIVFTLERKFELGPVSRRDTELLDSVRPHLARAAVLASKLQMQRAQVSLDSFEKAGSPAALVGAGGALSAANPGFEALIGQISSGQGTRSRSRIPVRTRCCKRRLPISGMTGLAIPARSRCPARATAPPSSSMCCRSAAWRGISSRAPRPCSSSRRRPEACGSKPPCFVSSMI
;
A
#
# COMPACT_ATOMS: atom_id res chain seq x y z
N MET A 1 -19.59 -30.00 1.81
CA MET A 1 -20.43 -29.04 1.11
C MET A 1 -20.71 -27.95 2.12
N LEU A 2 -20.34 -26.70 1.85
CA LEU A 2 -20.87 -25.58 2.63
C LEU A 2 -22.39 -25.66 2.58
N ASP A 3 -23.06 -25.41 3.70
CA ASP A 3 -24.49 -25.16 3.58
C ASP A 3 -24.72 -23.85 2.80
N ALA A 4 -25.95 -23.67 2.30
CA ALA A 4 -26.27 -22.54 1.44
C ALA A 4 -26.07 -21.19 2.13
N ASN A 5 -26.18 -21.15 3.46
CA ASN A 5 -26.00 -19.93 4.25
C ASN A 5 -24.51 -19.60 4.39
N GLU A 6 -23.67 -20.58 4.75
CA GLU A 6 -22.22 -20.36 4.88
C GLU A 6 -21.57 -19.91 3.57
N PHE A 7 -22.03 -20.46 2.44
CA PHE A 7 -21.60 -20.01 1.12
C PHE A 7 -22.07 -18.57 0.84
N GLY A 8 -23.35 -18.28 1.10
CA GLY A 8 -23.91 -16.93 0.92
C GLY A 8 -23.17 -15.88 1.74
N ASP A 9 -22.85 -16.19 3.00
CA ASP A 9 -22.15 -15.30 3.93
C ASP A 9 -20.70 -15.05 3.49
N ALA A 10 -19.98 -16.09 3.08
CA ALA A 10 -18.61 -15.96 2.57
C ALA A 10 -18.57 -15.08 1.30
N VAL A 11 -19.55 -15.26 0.39
CA VAL A 11 -19.69 -14.44 -0.81
C VAL A 11 -20.04 -12.99 -0.46
N ALA A 12 -20.99 -12.77 0.44
CA ALA A 12 -21.37 -11.43 0.88
C ALA A 12 -20.18 -10.68 1.47
N MET A 13 -19.38 -11.35 2.30
CA MET A 13 -18.20 -10.77 2.93
C MET A 13 -17.10 -10.40 1.92
N LEU A 14 -16.96 -11.14 0.83
CA LEU A 14 -16.05 -10.76 -0.27
C LEU A 14 -16.48 -9.46 -0.96
N TYR A 15 -17.79 -9.29 -1.20
CA TYR A 15 -18.31 -8.07 -1.79
C TYR A 15 -18.25 -6.89 -0.81
N GLU A 16 -18.49 -7.13 0.47
CA GLU A 16 -18.28 -6.14 1.53
C GLU A 16 -16.82 -5.70 1.56
N ALA A 17 -15.86 -6.64 1.53
CA ALA A 17 -14.43 -6.33 1.49
C ALA A 17 -14.01 -5.53 0.24
N ALA A 18 -14.68 -5.76 -0.89
CA ALA A 18 -14.46 -4.93 -2.09
C ALA A 18 -14.90 -3.47 -1.87
N ALA A 19 -15.95 -3.23 -1.08
CA ALA A 19 -16.41 -1.89 -0.72
C ALA A 19 -15.63 -1.30 0.46
N VAL A 20 -15.29 -2.10 1.46
CA VAL A 20 -14.66 -1.68 2.72
C VAL A 20 -13.37 -2.49 2.88
N PRO A 21 -12.21 -1.93 2.44
CA PRO A 21 -10.96 -2.69 2.40
C PRO A 21 -10.50 -3.25 3.75
N GLU A 22 -10.93 -2.64 4.85
CA GLU A 22 -10.67 -3.08 6.22
C GLU A 22 -11.28 -4.45 6.56
N VAL A 23 -12.25 -4.93 5.76
CA VAL A 23 -12.90 -6.23 5.94
C VAL A 23 -12.08 -7.38 5.31
N TRP A 24 -11.13 -7.09 4.41
CA TRP A 24 -10.32 -8.12 3.75
C TRP A 24 -9.63 -9.11 4.71
N PRO A 25 -8.97 -8.68 5.80
CA PRO A 25 -8.37 -9.62 6.76
C PRO A 25 -9.37 -10.65 7.30
N THR A 26 -10.60 -10.20 7.62
CA THR A 26 -11.68 -11.06 8.12
C THR A 26 -12.22 -11.99 7.04
N ALA A 27 -12.42 -11.47 5.83
CA ALA A 27 -12.87 -12.27 4.68
C ALA A 27 -11.87 -13.40 4.35
N ILE A 28 -10.57 -13.08 4.36
CA ILE A 28 -9.49 -14.05 4.15
C ILE A 28 -9.50 -15.11 5.26
N ALA A 29 -9.62 -14.69 6.53
CA ALA A 29 -9.66 -15.61 7.66
C ALA A 29 -10.86 -16.57 7.58
N ARG A 30 -12.05 -16.07 7.20
CA ARG A 30 -13.24 -16.91 7.04
C ARG A 30 -13.08 -17.93 5.92
N LEU A 31 -12.50 -17.54 4.78
CA LEU A 31 -12.20 -18.48 3.69
C LEU A 31 -11.13 -19.51 4.08
N ALA A 32 -10.15 -19.10 4.89
CA ALA A 32 -9.16 -20.02 5.45
C ALA A 32 -9.85 -21.07 6.33
N GLU A 33 -10.69 -20.64 7.29
CA GLU A 33 -11.43 -21.53 8.18
C GLU A 33 -12.29 -22.54 7.41
N ILE A 34 -13.03 -22.07 6.41
CA ILE A 34 -13.85 -22.89 5.53
C ILE A 34 -13.05 -24.00 4.83
N ALA A 35 -11.81 -23.71 4.44
CA ALA A 35 -10.91 -24.67 3.79
C ALA A 35 -10.05 -25.48 4.79
N GLY A 36 -10.27 -25.30 6.10
CA GLY A 36 -9.41 -25.87 7.15
C GLY A 36 -7.98 -25.32 7.15
N CYS A 37 -7.73 -24.19 6.50
CA CYS A 37 -6.47 -23.48 6.54
C CYS A 37 -6.40 -22.58 7.78
N THR A 38 -5.18 -22.22 8.17
CA THR A 38 -4.93 -21.44 9.40
C THR A 38 -5.01 -19.94 9.16
N GLY A 39 -4.73 -19.51 7.94
CA GLY A 39 -4.85 -18.13 7.52
C GLY A 39 -4.56 -18.01 6.04
N GLY A 40 -4.44 -16.79 5.56
CA GLY A 40 -4.11 -16.54 4.18
C GLY A 40 -3.72 -15.10 3.91
N LEU A 41 -3.50 -14.83 2.64
CA LEU A 41 -3.25 -13.49 2.14
C LEU A 41 -3.75 -13.29 0.72
N LEU A 42 -3.93 -12.02 0.39
CA LEU A 42 -4.09 -11.52 -0.96
C LEU A 42 -2.95 -10.56 -1.24
N PHE A 43 -2.29 -10.71 -2.38
CA PHE A 43 -1.19 -9.82 -2.76
C PHE A 43 -1.11 -9.55 -4.26
N VAL A 44 -0.51 -8.42 -4.58
CA VAL A 44 -0.05 -8.03 -5.90
C VAL A 44 1.44 -7.80 -5.79
N HIS A 45 2.22 -8.53 -6.57
CA HIS A 45 3.66 -8.34 -6.66
C HIS A 45 4.03 -7.79 -8.04
N SER A 46 4.85 -6.74 -8.04
CA SER A 46 5.33 -6.08 -9.26
C SER A 46 6.77 -5.63 -9.07
N GLY A 47 7.41 -5.16 -10.15
CA GLY A 47 8.73 -4.53 -10.06
C GLY A 47 8.80 -3.27 -9.17
N GLN A 48 7.66 -2.78 -8.69
CA GLN A 48 7.58 -1.65 -7.75
C GLN A 48 7.40 -2.08 -6.29
N GLY A 49 7.34 -3.39 -6.02
CA GLY A 49 7.17 -3.98 -4.70
C GLY A 49 5.90 -4.84 -4.57
N THR A 50 5.66 -5.29 -3.35
CA THR A 50 4.55 -6.16 -2.99
C THR A 50 3.51 -5.39 -2.17
N ASN A 51 2.32 -5.26 -2.72
CA ASN A 51 1.14 -4.81 -1.98
C ASN A 51 0.36 -6.03 -1.50
N TRP A 52 -0.01 -6.07 -0.23
CA TRP A 52 -0.65 -7.26 0.34
C TRP A 52 -1.60 -6.92 1.48
N VAL A 53 -2.49 -7.87 1.76
CA VAL A 53 -3.37 -7.93 2.92
C VAL A 53 -3.44 -9.38 3.37
N ALA A 54 -3.42 -9.63 4.67
CA ALA A 54 -3.47 -10.99 5.22
C ALA A 54 -4.46 -11.07 6.38
N SER A 55 -4.91 -12.28 6.67
CA SER A 55 -5.55 -12.61 7.95
C SER A 55 -4.62 -12.28 9.12
N LYS A 56 -5.19 -11.97 10.29
CA LYS A 56 -4.45 -11.58 11.49
C LYS A 56 -3.41 -12.64 11.91
N GLU A 57 -3.76 -13.90 11.75
CA GLU A 57 -2.98 -15.09 12.12
C GLU A 57 -1.73 -15.22 11.25
N PHE A 58 -1.85 -14.90 9.96
CA PHE A 58 -0.78 -15.07 8.98
C PHE A 58 0.06 -13.81 8.74
N SER A 59 -0.47 -12.62 9.07
CA SER A 59 0.20 -11.34 8.83
C SER A 59 1.63 -11.26 9.40
N PRO A 60 1.94 -11.72 10.63
CA PRO A 60 3.31 -11.67 11.15
C PRO A 60 4.28 -12.59 10.40
N VAL A 61 3.79 -13.75 9.93
CA VAL A 61 4.58 -14.72 9.16
C VAL A 61 4.91 -14.14 7.80
N PHE A 62 3.91 -13.57 7.12
CA PHE A 62 4.13 -12.96 5.81
C PHE A 62 5.06 -11.73 5.86
N GLN A 63 5.03 -10.96 6.95
CA GLN A 63 6.00 -9.87 7.12
C GLN A 63 7.44 -10.41 7.16
N ARG A 64 7.70 -11.49 7.92
CA ARG A 64 9.04 -12.14 7.94
C ARG A 64 9.42 -12.72 6.57
N PHE A 65 8.45 -13.27 5.84
CA PHE A 65 8.64 -13.75 4.48
C PHE A 65 9.17 -12.63 3.56
N LEU A 66 8.59 -11.43 3.65
CA LEU A 66 9.05 -10.27 2.89
C LEU A 66 10.41 -9.76 3.35
N ASP A 67 10.63 -9.65 4.67
CA ASP A 67 11.87 -9.12 5.23
C ASP A 67 13.10 -9.99 4.86
N GLN A 68 12.89 -11.30 4.66
CA GLN A 68 13.91 -12.25 4.23
C GLN A 68 14.01 -12.41 2.70
N GLY A 69 13.28 -11.59 1.93
CA GLY A 69 13.32 -11.58 0.47
C GLY A 69 12.79 -12.85 -0.18
N TRP A 70 11.90 -13.60 0.48
CA TRP A 70 11.36 -14.84 -0.10
C TRP A 70 10.42 -14.59 -1.29
N MET A 71 9.85 -13.39 -1.39
CA MET A 71 8.96 -13.03 -2.50
C MET A 71 9.64 -13.15 -3.87
N ASP A 72 10.89 -12.69 -3.97
CA ASP A 72 11.64 -12.66 -5.23
C ASP A 72 12.12 -14.07 -5.67
N ARG A 73 12.10 -15.04 -4.76
CA ARG A 73 12.52 -16.44 -4.98
C ARG A 73 11.42 -17.45 -4.64
N ASN A 74 10.16 -17.01 -4.71
CA ASN A 74 9.02 -17.85 -4.36
C ASN A 74 8.80 -18.92 -5.45
N ALA A 75 9.23 -20.15 -5.16
CA ALA A 75 9.13 -21.29 -6.06
C ALA A 75 7.69 -21.59 -6.53
N ARG A 76 6.67 -21.24 -5.72
CA ARG A 76 5.24 -21.50 -6.06
C ARG A 76 4.74 -20.63 -7.22
N MET A 77 5.34 -19.45 -7.45
CA MET A 77 4.78 -18.45 -8.36
C MET A 77 4.72 -18.91 -9.81
N ALA A 78 5.78 -19.56 -10.31
CA ALA A 78 5.84 -20.01 -11.70
C ALA A 78 4.77 -21.06 -11.99
N GLY A 79 4.66 -22.07 -11.13
CA GLY A 79 3.64 -23.12 -11.24
C GLY A 79 2.22 -22.55 -11.14
N LEU A 80 1.96 -21.70 -10.14
CA LEU A 80 0.65 -21.05 -9.98
C LEU A 80 0.21 -20.28 -11.23
N LEU A 81 1.11 -19.53 -11.87
CA LEU A 81 0.80 -18.77 -13.08
C LEU A 81 0.61 -19.68 -14.30
N ALA A 82 1.34 -20.79 -14.39
CA ALA A 82 1.20 -21.76 -15.47
C ALA A 82 -0.16 -22.48 -15.47
N HIS A 83 -0.80 -22.65 -14.31
CA HIS A 83 -2.13 -23.23 -14.20
C HIS A 83 -3.28 -22.33 -14.73
N GLY A 84 -2.99 -21.10 -15.18
CA GLY A 84 -3.96 -20.27 -15.91
C GLY A 84 -5.13 -19.73 -15.08
N GLY A 85 -5.13 -19.95 -13.76
CA GLY A 85 -6.09 -19.35 -12.84
C GLY A 85 -7.51 -19.87 -12.99
N THR A 86 -7.70 -21.11 -13.46
CA THR A 86 -9.02 -21.75 -13.62
C THR A 86 -9.61 -22.25 -12.30
N GLY A 87 -8.76 -22.51 -11.31
CA GLY A 87 -9.14 -22.98 -9.98
C GLY A 87 -8.06 -22.67 -8.93
N PHE A 88 -8.23 -23.27 -7.76
CA PHE A 88 -7.24 -23.35 -6.70
C PHE A 88 -6.27 -24.50 -6.96
N VAL A 89 -4.99 -24.23 -6.77
CA VAL A 89 -3.91 -25.22 -6.88
C VAL A 89 -3.32 -25.46 -5.50
N THR A 90 -3.00 -26.70 -5.18
CA THR A 90 -2.32 -27.12 -3.95
C THR A 90 -0.83 -27.24 -4.18
N ASP A 91 -0.06 -27.37 -3.10
CA ASP A 91 1.38 -27.63 -3.22
C ASP A 91 1.69 -28.92 -4.01
N HIS A 92 0.84 -29.95 -3.91
CA HIS A 92 0.99 -31.20 -4.67
C HIS A 92 0.64 -31.08 -6.16
N ASP A 93 -0.12 -30.06 -6.55
CA ASP A 93 -0.34 -29.77 -7.97
C ASP A 93 0.91 -29.11 -8.59
N LEU A 94 1.76 -28.49 -7.76
CA LEU A 94 2.94 -27.75 -8.18
C LEU A 94 4.24 -28.56 -8.07
N PHE A 95 4.31 -29.49 -7.11
CA PHE A 95 5.52 -30.21 -6.75
C PHE A 95 5.22 -31.65 -6.35
N THR A 96 6.15 -32.56 -6.67
CA THR A 96 6.22 -33.90 -6.07
C THR A 96 6.73 -33.82 -4.61
N GLU A 97 6.57 -34.90 -3.84
CA GLU A 97 7.02 -34.95 -2.44
C GLU A 97 8.54 -34.70 -2.31
N ASP A 98 9.33 -35.31 -3.20
CA ASP A 98 10.79 -35.15 -3.22
C ASP A 98 11.18 -33.70 -3.55
N GLU A 99 10.48 -33.06 -4.49
CA GLU A 99 10.70 -31.65 -4.82
C GLU A 99 10.31 -30.73 -3.66
N LEU A 100 9.23 -31.01 -2.95
CA LEU A 100 8.82 -30.24 -1.76
C LEU A 100 9.89 -30.31 -0.66
N ALA A 101 10.47 -31.49 -0.42
CA ALA A 101 11.50 -31.69 0.58
C ALA A 101 12.77 -30.86 0.29
N GLU A 102 13.16 -30.76 -0.98
CA GLU A 102 14.37 -30.05 -1.42
C GLU A 102 14.14 -28.54 -1.64
N THR A 103 12.89 -28.12 -1.82
CA THR A 103 12.57 -26.72 -2.10
C THR A 103 12.85 -25.84 -0.89
N ALA A 104 13.79 -24.89 -1.06
CA ALA A 104 14.25 -23.97 -0.01
C ALA A 104 13.10 -23.21 0.68
N LEU A 105 12.06 -22.82 -0.05
CA LEU A 105 10.89 -22.16 0.53
C LEU A 105 10.24 -23.01 1.64
N TYR A 106 10.12 -24.33 1.44
CA TYR A 106 9.52 -25.21 2.44
C TYR A 106 10.50 -25.52 3.56
N ARG A 107 11.70 -25.99 3.20
CA ARG A 107 12.73 -26.41 4.16
C ARG A 107 13.19 -25.26 5.07
N ASP A 108 13.48 -24.09 4.49
CA ASP A 108 14.19 -23.02 5.17
C ASP A 108 13.24 -21.94 5.73
N PHE A 109 11.96 -21.91 5.32
CA PHE A 109 10.99 -20.91 5.80
C PHE A 109 9.67 -21.51 6.30
N LEU A 110 8.89 -22.18 5.45
CA LEU A 110 7.53 -22.59 5.84
C LEU A 110 7.53 -23.64 6.96
N ARG A 111 8.36 -24.68 6.87
CA ARG A 111 8.43 -25.74 7.88
C ARG A 111 8.88 -25.21 9.25
N PRO A 112 9.95 -24.38 9.36
CA PRO A 112 10.30 -23.70 10.61
C PRO A 112 9.18 -22.83 11.21
N GLU A 113 8.33 -22.22 10.38
CA GLU A 113 7.17 -21.43 10.81
C GLU A 113 5.93 -22.31 11.17
N GLY A 114 6.08 -23.63 11.09
CA GLY A 114 5.04 -24.64 11.34
C GLY A 114 4.05 -24.81 10.17
N TYR A 115 4.33 -24.22 9.02
CA TYR A 115 3.50 -24.28 7.82
C TYR A 115 4.06 -25.26 6.79
N GLY A 116 3.27 -25.42 5.74
CA GLY A 116 3.76 -25.80 4.42
C GLY A 116 2.88 -26.82 3.73
N TRP A 117 1.59 -26.74 4.04
CA TRP A 117 0.56 -27.03 3.07
C TRP A 117 -0.14 -25.71 2.77
N GLY A 118 -0.64 -25.57 1.56
CA GLY A 118 -1.34 -24.38 1.14
C GLY A 118 -2.07 -24.61 -0.15
N THR A 119 -2.94 -23.65 -0.45
CA THR A 119 -3.62 -23.59 -1.73
C THR A 119 -3.69 -22.14 -2.21
N ALA A 120 -3.58 -21.94 -3.51
CA ALA A 120 -3.57 -20.61 -4.09
C ALA A 120 -4.38 -20.56 -5.38
N THR A 121 -4.89 -19.37 -5.68
CA THR A 121 -5.41 -19.04 -6.99
C THR A 121 -4.95 -17.64 -7.37
N HIS A 122 -5.14 -17.27 -8.62
CA HIS A 122 -4.87 -15.92 -9.06
C HIS A 122 -5.96 -15.41 -9.99
N VAL A 123 -6.18 -14.10 -9.95
CA VAL A 123 -7.15 -13.39 -10.78
C VAL A 123 -6.48 -12.17 -11.41
N ARG A 124 -6.91 -11.80 -12.60
CA ARG A 124 -6.46 -10.57 -13.25
C ARG A 124 -7.38 -9.42 -12.86
N SER A 125 -6.81 -8.35 -12.34
CA SER A 125 -7.51 -7.09 -12.12
C SER A 125 -7.85 -6.40 -13.44
N SER A 126 -8.74 -5.40 -13.39
CA SER A 126 -9.02 -4.55 -14.56
C SER A 126 -7.83 -3.70 -15.01
N SER A 127 -6.85 -3.46 -14.13
CA SER A 127 -5.58 -2.80 -14.45
C SER A 127 -4.55 -3.75 -15.10
N GLY A 128 -4.85 -5.04 -15.22
CA GLY A 128 -3.95 -6.06 -15.78
C GLY A 128 -3.00 -6.70 -14.76
N GLU A 129 -2.98 -6.20 -13.52
CA GLU A 129 -2.19 -6.77 -12.42
C GLU A 129 -2.72 -8.15 -12.04
N THR A 130 -1.81 -9.08 -11.73
CA THR A 130 -2.17 -10.38 -11.16
C THR A 130 -2.31 -10.25 -9.66
N ILE A 131 -3.52 -10.52 -9.17
CA ILE A 131 -3.82 -10.63 -7.75
C ILE A 131 -3.75 -12.11 -7.40
N VAL A 132 -2.86 -12.46 -6.48
CA VAL A 132 -2.73 -13.82 -5.95
C VAL A 132 -3.46 -13.89 -4.63
N PHE A 133 -4.22 -14.95 -4.44
CA PHE A 133 -4.87 -15.30 -3.18
C PHE A 133 -4.34 -16.65 -2.72
N THR A 134 -3.81 -16.70 -1.51
CA THR A 134 -3.20 -17.90 -0.93
C THR A 134 -3.76 -18.16 0.45
N LEU A 135 -4.07 -19.41 0.73
CA LEU A 135 -4.43 -19.91 2.04
C LEU A 135 -3.33 -20.88 2.50
N GLU A 136 -2.88 -20.70 3.73
CA GLU A 136 -1.75 -21.45 4.29
C GLU A 136 -2.24 -22.29 5.47
N ARG A 137 -1.77 -23.53 5.51
CA ARG A 137 -2.17 -24.57 6.43
C ARG A 137 -0.95 -25.11 7.17
N LYS A 138 -1.15 -25.43 8.45
CA LYS A 138 -0.11 -26.01 9.30
C LYS A 138 0.32 -27.37 8.76
N PHE A 139 1.61 -27.66 8.86
CA PHE A 139 2.19 -28.90 8.36
C PHE A 139 1.59 -30.14 9.04
N GLU A 140 1.35 -30.06 10.35
CA GLU A 140 0.77 -31.13 11.18
C GLU A 140 -0.67 -31.52 10.79
N LEU A 141 -1.40 -30.62 10.11
CA LEU A 141 -2.79 -30.86 9.70
C LEU A 141 -2.91 -31.60 8.36
N GLY A 142 -1.78 -31.97 7.75
CA GLY A 142 -1.71 -32.61 6.45
C GLY A 142 -2.10 -31.71 5.28
N PRO A 143 -1.96 -32.23 4.04
CA PRO A 143 -2.26 -31.50 2.82
C PRO A 143 -3.69 -30.98 2.75
N VAL A 144 -3.89 -29.90 1.99
CA VAL A 144 -5.23 -29.40 1.67
C VAL A 144 -5.96 -30.47 0.85
N SER A 145 -7.17 -30.85 1.27
CA SER A 145 -7.90 -31.92 0.60
C SER A 145 -8.52 -31.43 -0.72
N ARG A 146 -8.70 -32.35 -1.67
CA ARG A 146 -9.43 -32.07 -2.93
C ARG A 146 -10.85 -31.55 -2.69
N ARG A 147 -11.50 -32.04 -1.62
CA ARG A 147 -12.83 -31.58 -1.24
C ARG A 147 -12.82 -30.10 -0.83
N ASP A 148 -11.76 -29.65 -0.14
CA ASP A 148 -11.63 -28.26 0.30
C ASP A 148 -11.28 -27.34 -0.88
N THR A 149 -10.48 -27.81 -1.84
CA THR A 149 -10.20 -27.04 -3.06
C THR A 149 -11.42 -26.92 -3.98
N GLU A 150 -12.20 -27.99 -4.16
CA GLU A 150 -13.46 -27.95 -4.94
C GLU A 150 -14.47 -26.95 -4.33
N LEU A 151 -14.48 -26.85 -3.01
CA LEU A 151 -15.27 -25.86 -2.29
C LEU A 151 -14.77 -24.44 -2.58
N LEU A 152 -13.46 -24.19 -2.47
CA LEU A 152 -12.85 -22.89 -2.79
C LEU A 152 -13.07 -22.49 -4.26
N ASP A 153 -13.07 -23.46 -5.18
CA ASP A 153 -13.36 -23.25 -6.60
C ASP A 153 -14.76 -22.72 -6.84
N SER A 154 -15.74 -23.11 -6.01
CA SER A 154 -17.09 -22.54 -6.07
C SER A 154 -17.14 -21.06 -5.66
N VAL A 155 -16.26 -20.64 -4.75
CA VAL A 155 -16.16 -19.24 -4.28
C VAL A 155 -15.31 -18.38 -5.22
N ARG A 156 -14.34 -18.98 -5.92
CA ARG A 156 -13.37 -18.29 -6.79
C ARG A 156 -14.00 -17.28 -7.77
N PRO A 157 -15.11 -17.55 -8.47
CA PRO A 157 -15.74 -16.56 -9.36
C PRO A 157 -16.19 -15.29 -8.62
N HIS A 158 -16.62 -15.42 -7.37
CA HIS A 158 -17.01 -14.30 -6.51
C HIS A 158 -15.78 -13.52 -6.04
N LEU A 159 -14.69 -14.21 -5.69
CA LEU A 159 -13.40 -13.59 -5.39
C LEU A 159 -12.88 -12.75 -6.57
N ALA A 160 -12.94 -13.29 -7.79
CA ALA A 160 -12.54 -12.55 -9.00
C ALA A 160 -13.39 -11.29 -9.21
N ARG A 161 -14.72 -11.38 -9.07
CA ARG A 161 -15.62 -10.23 -9.18
C ARG A 161 -15.38 -9.19 -8.09
N ALA A 162 -15.18 -9.62 -6.85
CA ALA A 162 -14.87 -8.75 -5.72
C ALA A 162 -13.54 -8.01 -5.93
N ALA A 163 -12.50 -8.70 -6.43
CA ALA A 163 -11.21 -8.09 -6.75
C ALA A 163 -11.32 -7.00 -7.84
N VAL A 164 -12.08 -7.27 -8.91
CA VAL A 164 -12.35 -6.27 -9.96
C VAL A 164 -13.15 -5.09 -9.40
N LEU A 165 -14.16 -5.35 -8.57
CA LEU A 165 -14.96 -4.29 -7.93
C LEU A 165 -14.09 -3.41 -7.00
N ALA A 166 -13.24 -4.03 -6.19
CA ALA A 166 -12.32 -3.34 -5.28
C ALA A 166 -11.39 -2.40 -6.06
N SER A 167 -10.79 -2.88 -7.15
CA SER A 167 -9.93 -2.09 -8.03
C SER A 167 -10.67 -0.87 -8.60
N LYS A 168 -11.90 -1.06 -9.09
CA LYS A 168 -12.73 0.04 -9.61
C LYS A 168 -13.08 1.08 -8.54
N LEU A 169 -13.51 0.64 -7.35
CA LEU A 169 -13.83 1.55 -6.25
C LEU A 169 -12.61 2.33 -5.78
N GLN A 170 -11.44 1.68 -5.71
CA GLN A 170 -10.19 2.34 -5.37
C GLN A 170 -9.81 3.42 -6.39
N MET A 171 -9.94 3.14 -7.69
CA MET A 171 -9.72 4.13 -8.75
C MET A 171 -10.70 5.30 -8.65
N GLN A 172 -11.98 5.04 -8.40
CA GLN A 172 -12.99 6.09 -8.22
C GLN A 172 -12.65 6.99 -7.01
N ARG A 173 -12.27 6.40 -5.87
CA ARG A 173 -11.83 7.14 -4.68
C ARG A 173 -10.61 8.01 -4.97
N ALA A 174 -9.64 7.49 -5.72
CA ALA A 174 -8.47 8.25 -6.13
C ALA A 174 -8.85 9.45 -7.00
N GLN A 175 -9.76 9.27 -7.96
CA GLN A 175 -10.24 10.36 -8.82
C GLN A 175 -10.97 11.44 -8.03
N VAL A 176 -11.89 11.07 -7.14
CA VAL A 176 -12.62 12.02 -6.28
C VAL A 176 -11.66 12.83 -5.40
N SER A 177 -10.60 12.20 -4.91
CA SER A 177 -9.54 12.90 -4.15
C SER A 177 -8.81 13.93 -5.02
N LEU A 178 -8.41 13.56 -6.24
CA LEU A 178 -7.78 14.49 -7.19
C LEU A 178 -8.69 15.66 -7.57
N ASP A 179 -9.97 15.41 -7.83
CA ASP A 179 -10.96 16.43 -8.14
C ASP A 179 -11.15 17.40 -6.97
N SER A 180 -11.08 16.89 -5.73
CA SER A 180 -11.16 17.71 -4.52
C SER A 180 -9.96 18.65 -4.39
N PHE A 181 -8.75 18.17 -4.72
CA PHE A 181 -7.55 19.02 -4.77
C PHE A 181 -7.62 20.06 -5.89
N GLU A 182 -8.16 19.68 -7.05
CA GLU A 182 -8.36 20.60 -8.18
C GLU A 182 -9.30 21.75 -7.79
N LYS A 183 -10.45 21.44 -7.18
CA LYS A 183 -11.40 22.44 -6.66
C LYS A 183 -10.79 23.34 -5.58
N ALA A 184 -9.84 22.82 -4.81
CA ALA A 184 -9.08 23.59 -3.82
C ALA A 184 -7.90 24.38 -4.43
N GLY A 185 -7.76 24.41 -5.76
CA GLY A 185 -6.69 25.12 -6.46
C GLY A 185 -5.29 24.53 -6.20
N SER A 186 -5.22 23.25 -5.82
CA SER A 186 -3.97 22.57 -5.47
C SER A 186 -3.59 21.52 -6.52
N PRO A 187 -2.47 21.72 -7.24
CA PRO A 187 -1.91 20.68 -8.09
C PRO A 187 -1.59 19.41 -7.29
N ALA A 188 -2.16 18.29 -7.71
CA ALA A 188 -2.01 17.00 -7.06
C ALA A 188 -1.88 15.86 -8.06
N ALA A 189 -1.12 14.84 -7.67
CA ALA A 189 -1.05 13.61 -8.41
C ALA A 189 -0.92 12.39 -7.50
N LEU A 190 -1.41 11.26 -8.00
CA LEU A 190 -1.31 9.95 -7.40
C LEU A 190 -0.01 9.29 -7.89
N VAL A 191 0.83 8.87 -6.95
CA VAL A 191 2.10 8.20 -7.24
C VAL A 191 2.04 6.78 -6.70
N GLY A 192 2.31 5.81 -7.57
CA GLY A 192 2.41 4.40 -7.20
C GLY A 192 3.70 4.09 -6.44
N ALA A 193 3.82 2.87 -5.92
CA ALA A 193 4.97 2.41 -5.12
C ALA A 193 6.35 2.62 -5.79
N GLY A 194 6.36 2.70 -7.13
CA GLY A 194 7.55 2.91 -7.96
C GLY A 194 7.98 4.34 -8.22
N GLY A 195 7.29 5.32 -7.65
CA GLY A 195 7.48 6.73 -8.03
C GLY A 195 6.88 7.10 -9.39
N ALA A 196 6.19 6.16 -10.05
CA ALA A 196 5.48 6.40 -11.29
C ALA A 196 4.16 7.14 -11.02
N LEU A 197 3.85 8.10 -11.88
CA LEU A 197 2.57 8.79 -11.88
C LEU A 197 1.48 7.82 -12.34
N SER A 198 0.43 7.69 -11.54
CA SER A 198 -0.71 6.82 -11.84
C SER A 198 -1.94 7.61 -12.27
N ALA A 199 -2.15 8.80 -11.69
CA ALA A 199 -3.16 9.77 -12.10
C ALA A 199 -2.73 11.18 -11.65
N ALA A 200 -3.23 12.23 -12.30
CA ALA A 200 -2.96 13.62 -11.93
C ALA A 200 -4.20 14.49 -12.18
N ASN A 201 -4.32 15.60 -11.45
CA ASN A 201 -5.33 16.60 -11.75
C ASN A 201 -4.82 17.61 -12.79
N PRO A 202 -5.71 18.33 -13.50
CA PRO A 202 -5.33 19.32 -14.51
C PRO A 202 -4.32 20.36 -14.00
N GLY A 203 -4.44 20.81 -12.74
CA GLY A 203 -3.49 21.73 -12.14
C GLY A 203 -2.06 21.19 -12.06
N PHE A 204 -1.89 19.89 -11.79
CA PHE A 204 -0.58 19.22 -11.81
C PHE A 204 -0.05 19.01 -13.22
N GLU A 205 -0.92 18.65 -14.16
CA GLU A 205 -0.53 18.50 -15.57
C GLU A 205 -0.04 19.82 -16.17
N ALA A 206 -0.75 20.92 -15.89
CA ALA A 206 -0.34 22.26 -16.30
C ALA A 206 1.02 22.66 -15.68
N LEU A 207 1.24 22.35 -14.40
CA LEU A 207 2.50 22.61 -13.72
C LEU A 207 3.68 21.86 -14.36
N ILE A 208 3.51 20.57 -14.67
CA ILE A 208 4.54 19.77 -15.36
C ILE A 208 4.76 20.25 -16.80
N GLY A 209 3.70 20.67 -17.50
CA GLY A 209 3.78 21.27 -18.82
C GLY A 209 4.68 22.52 -18.84
N GLN A 210 4.56 23.39 -17.84
CA GLN A 210 5.38 24.60 -17.70
C GLN A 210 6.85 24.28 -17.38
N ILE A 211 7.10 23.26 -16.54
CA ILE A 211 8.47 22.82 -16.22
C ILE A 211 9.15 22.21 -17.45
N SER A 212 8.40 21.45 -18.27
CA SER A 212 8.91 20.78 -19.46
C SER A 212 9.17 21.71 -20.64
N SER A 213 8.48 22.86 -20.68
CA SER A 213 8.66 23.90 -21.70
C SER A 213 9.70 24.96 -21.33
N GLY A 214 10.18 24.96 -20.07
CA GLY A 214 11.17 25.92 -19.56
C GLY A 214 12.65 25.53 -19.74
N GLN A 215 12.98 24.32 -20.20
CA GLN A 215 14.34 23.93 -20.55
C GLN A 215 14.34 23.01 -21.77
N GLY A 216 14.93 23.49 -22.86
CA GLY A 216 15.23 22.65 -24.01
C GLY A 216 16.21 21.56 -23.60
N THR A 217 15.74 20.32 -23.46
CA THR A 217 16.27 19.09 -24.09
C THR A 217 15.67 17.82 -23.44
N ARG A 218 15.10 16.97 -24.30
CA ARG A 218 14.89 15.50 -24.22
C ARG A 218 14.75 14.83 -22.84
N SER A 219 13.54 14.36 -22.53
CA SER A 219 13.18 12.93 -22.40
C SER A 219 11.85 12.79 -21.65
N ARG A 220 10.90 12.06 -22.23
CA ARG A 220 9.54 11.82 -21.69
C ARG A 220 9.50 10.69 -20.65
N SER A 221 10.62 10.30 -20.05
CA SER A 221 10.67 9.23 -19.07
C SER A 221 11.49 9.64 -17.85
N ARG A 222 10.83 9.59 -16.69
CA ARG A 222 11.35 9.87 -15.33
C ARG A 222 11.71 11.33 -15.07
N ILE A 223 10.72 12.12 -14.65
CA ILE A 223 10.97 13.30 -13.83
C ILE A 223 11.16 12.80 -12.39
N PRO A 224 12.37 12.84 -11.79
CA PRO A 224 12.49 12.66 -10.35
C PRO A 224 11.86 13.90 -9.71
N VAL A 225 10.70 13.74 -9.08
CA VAL A 225 10.05 14.83 -8.31
C VAL A 225 10.94 15.14 -7.11
N ARG A 226 11.94 16.00 -7.33
CA ARG A 226 12.83 16.55 -6.32
C ARG A 226 12.31 17.92 -5.86
N THR A 227 11.01 18.00 -5.62
CA THR A 227 10.37 19.16 -5.02
C THR A 227 10.24 18.88 -3.53
N ARG A 228 10.76 19.75 -2.65
CA ARG A 228 10.48 19.68 -1.19
C ARG A 228 8.97 19.88 -1.00
N CYS A 229 8.20 18.81 -1.10
CA CYS A 229 6.76 18.79 -0.91
C CYS A 229 6.42 18.15 0.43
N CYS A 230 5.44 18.73 1.14
CA CYS A 230 4.84 18.08 2.30
C CYS A 230 4.20 16.78 1.85
N LYS A 231 4.77 15.64 2.25
CA LYS A 231 4.16 14.33 2.08
C LYS A 231 3.02 14.24 3.10
N ARG A 232 1.77 14.23 2.64
CA ARG A 232 0.63 13.86 3.49
C ARG A 232 0.14 12.50 3.04
N ARG A 233 0.42 11.46 3.83
CA ARG A 233 -0.23 10.15 3.66
C ARG A 233 -1.70 10.34 4.01
N LEU A 234 -2.58 10.15 3.04
CA LEU A 234 -3.97 9.84 3.34
C LEU A 234 -3.99 8.37 3.76
N PRO A 235 -4.57 8.01 4.91
CA PRO A 235 -4.84 6.62 5.24
C PRO A 235 -5.99 6.16 4.34
N ILE A 236 -5.67 5.73 3.12
CA ILE A 236 -6.56 4.87 2.35
C ILE A 236 -6.12 3.47 2.75
N SER A 237 -6.80 2.89 3.73
CA SER A 237 -6.58 1.49 4.10
C SER A 237 -6.90 0.63 2.87
N GLY A 238 -6.01 -0.32 2.56
CA GLY A 238 -6.10 -1.15 1.35
C GLY A 238 -5.42 -0.53 0.14
N MET A 239 -4.14 -0.88 -0.04
CA MET A 239 -3.29 -0.60 -1.20
C MET A 239 -2.95 0.88 -1.44
N THR A 240 -1.65 1.14 -1.36
CA THR A 240 -1.01 2.44 -1.20
C THR A 240 -1.20 3.39 -2.40
N GLY A 241 -1.86 4.53 -2.15
CA GLY A 241 -1.82 5.70 -3.03
C GLY A 241 -1.38 6.93 -2.24
N LEU A 242 -0.24 7.52 -2.58
CA LEU A 242 0.24 8.77 -1.97
C LEU A 242 -0.17 9.96 -2.84
N ALA A 243 -0.96 10.89 -2.30
CA ALA A 243 -1.24 12.18 -2.93
C ALA A 243 -0.14 13.18 -2.56
N ILE A 244 0.53 13.76 -3.56
CA ILE A 244 1.57 14.77 -3.36
C ILE A 244 1.05 16.15 -3.79
N PRO A 245 0.77 17.08 -2.86
CA PRO A 245 0.46 18.46 -3.22
C PRO A 245 1.74 19.22 -3.58
N ALA A 246 1.78 19.84 -4.76
CA ALA A 246 2.87 20.72 -5.16
C ALA A 246 2.52 22.19 -4.84
N ARG A 247 3.36 22.91 -4.09
CA ARG A 247 3.24 24.37 -3.94
C ARG A 247 3.90 25.07 -5.13
N SER A 248 3.15 25.91 -5.83
CA SER A 248 3.71 26.93 -6.71
C SER A 248 4.39 28.03 -5.87
N ARG A 249 5.62 28.40 -6.23
CA ARG A 249 6.23 29.64 -5.72
C ARG A 249 5.45 30.83 -6.29
N CYS A 250 5.06 31.78 -5.43
CA CYS A 250 4.61 33.11 -5.84
C CYS A 250 5.71 33.81 -6.69
N PRO A 251 5.36 34.61 -7.71
CA PRO A 251 6.35 35.30 -8.52
C PRO A 251 6.89 36.57 -7.85
N ALA A 252 8.23 36.68 -7.92
CA ALA A 252 9.12 37.85 -7.95
C ALA A 252 8.86 39.11 -7.07
N ARG A 253 9.90 39.50 -6.32
CA ARG A 253 10.23 40.91 -6.10
C ARG A 253 11.58 41.20 -6.76
N ALA A 254 11.60 42.21 -7.63
CA ALA A 254 12.73 42.58 -8.48
C ALA A 254 13.84 43.34 -7.74
N THR A 255 15.08 42.99 -8.11
CA THR A 255 16.32 43.80 -8.26
C THR A 255 16.86 44.71 -7.15
N ALA A 256 18.11 44.44 -6.74
CA ALA A 256 19.22 45.40 -6.71
C ALA A 256 20.59 44.64 -6.85
N PRO A 257 21.62 45.19 -7.54
CA PRO A 257 22.89 44.51 -7.85
C PRO A 257 23.99 44.77 -6.79
N PRO A 258 25.22 44.19 -6.92
CA PRO A 258 25.97 43.65 -5.80
C PRO A 258 26.97 44.62 -5.16
N SER A 259 27.30 44.38 -3.90
CA SER A 259 28.58 44.78 -3.32
C SER A 259 29.19 43.62 -2.54
N SER A 260 30.32 43.17 -3.05
CA SER A 260 31.39 42.38 -2.44
C SER A 260 31.62 42.65 -0.94
N SER A 261 31.75 41.59 -0.14
CA SER A 261 33.02 41.22 0.50
C SER A 261 32.85 40.13 1.57
N MET A 262 33.70 39.10 1.43
CA MET A 262 34.49 38.46 2.47
C MET A 262 33.83 37.84 3.73
N CYS A 263 33.90 36.51 3.72
CA CYS A 263 34.78 35.68 4.57
C CYS A 263 34.32 35.23 5.99
N CYS A 264 34.87 34.05 6.31
CA CYS A 264 34.93 33.30 7.58
C CYS A 264 33.65 32.54 7.99
N ARG A 265 33.53 31.24 7.67
CA ARG A 265 34.18 30.04 8.26
C ARG A 265 33.98 29.90 9.78
N SER A 266 33.20 28.85 10.11
CA SER A 266 33.42 27.82 11.16
C SER A 266 33.80 28.26 12.56
N ALA A 267 33.04 27.82 13.58
CA ALA A 267 33.34 26.57 14.30
C ALA A 267 32.47 26.39 15.56
N ALA A 268 32.13 25.12 15.78
CA ALA A 268 32.09 24.40 17.05
C ALA A 268 31.27 24.97 18.23
N TRP A 269 30.11 24.35 18.45
CA TRP A 269 29.52 24.19 19.78
C TRP A 269 30.14 22.97 20.49
N ARG A 270 30.69 23.17 21.68
CA ARG A 270 30.88 22.12 22.71
C ARG A 270 30.36 22.66 24.04
N GLY A 271 29.64 21.80 24.78
CA GLY A 271 29.87 21.71 26.22
C GLY A 271 28.81 22.30 27.16
N ILE A 272 27.82 21.48 27.50
CA ILE A 272 27.53 21.01 28.87
C ILE A 272 26.96 22.00 29.92
N SER A 273 25.72 21.68 30.31
CA SER A 273 25.08 21.68 31.63
C SER A 273 25.13 22.90 32.56
N SER A 274 23.96 23.36 33.00
CA SER A 274 23.33 22.98 34.28
C SER A 274 22.50 24.13 34.89
N ARG A 275 21.48 23.74 35.67
CA ARG A 275 20.69 24.52 36.66
C ARG A 275 19.57 25.44 36.16
N ALA A 276 18.34 25.06 36.54
CA ALA A 276 17.24 25.96 36.92
C ALA A 276 17.44 26.38 38.41
N PRO A 277 16.81 27.44 39.00
CA PRO A 277 15.35 27.65 39.01
C PRO A 277 14.77 29.10 39.11
N ARG A 278 13.53 29.28 38.61
CA ARG A 278 12.38 30.05 39.18
C ARG A 278 12.50 31.62 39.32
N PRO A 279 11.44 32.37 39.75
CA PRO A 279 10.52 33.10 38.85
C PRO A 279 10.24 34.57 39.28
N CYS A 280 9.49 35.36 38.49
CA CYS A 280 8.71 36.57 38.86
C CYS A 280 8.55 37.47 37.62
N SER A 281 7.61 38.39 37.47
CA SER A 281 6.23 38.61 37.90
C SER A 281 5.89 40.00 37.35
N SER A 282 4.67 40.18 36.78
CA SER A 282 4.02 41.49 36.49
C SER A 282 4.76 42.43 35.50
N SER A 283 4.17 43.35 34.74
CA SER A 283 2.88 44.05 34.77
C SER A 283 2.60 44.71 33.41
N ARG A 284 1.32 44.67 32.99
CA ARG A 284 0.53 45.62 32.19
C ARG A 284 1.25 46.73 31.39
N ARG A 285 0.92 46.81 30.08
CA ARG A 285 0.24 47.96 29.41
C ARG A 285 -0.14 47.60 27.96
N ARG A 286 -1.43 47.75 27.62
CA ARG A 286 -2.02 48.02 26.29
C ARG A 286 -2.31 49.53 26.22
N PRO A 287 -2.44 50.20 25.06
CA PRO A 287 -3.23 49.87 23.85
C PRO A 287 -2.38 50.03 22.55
N GLU A 288 -2.78 49.82 21.29
CA GLU A 288 -4.05 49.80 20.56
C GLU A 288 -3.84 49.11 19.17
N ALA A 289 -4.92 48.95 18.42
CA ALA A 289 -5.17 48.14 17.22
C ALA A 289 -4.14 48.05 16.07
N CYS A 290 -3.97 46.83 15.51
CA CYS A 290 -4.06 46.58 14.06
C CYS A 290 -4.30 45.08 13.78
N GLY A 291 -5.26 44.76 12.90
CA GLY A 291 -5.85 43.43 12.76
C GLY A 291 -4.96 42.37 12.08
N SER A 292 -5.22 41.10 12.41
CA SER A 292 -5.12 39.97 11.46
C SER A 292 -5.46 38.61 12.11
N LYS A 293 -6.48 37.96 11.53
CA LYS A 293 -6.77 36.51 11.38
C LYS A 293 -7.03 35.64 12.64
N PRO A 294 -8.05 34.76 12.59
CA PRO A 294 -8.33 33.80 13.66
C PRO A 294 -7.35 32.61 13.62
N PRO A 295 -7.00 32.01 14.77
CA PRO A 295 -6.17 30.81 14.84
C PRO A 295 -6.99 29.56 14.51
N CYS A 296 -6.47 28.70 13.65
CA CYS A 296 -7.00 27.35 13.43
C CYS A 296 -6.84 26.52 14.71
N PHE A 297 -7.98 26.18 15.32
CA PHE A 297 -8.08 25.14 16.34
C PHE A 297 -7.76 23.78 15.73
N VAL A 298 -6.87 23.02 16.38
CA VAL A 298 -6.77 21.56 16.21
C VAL A 298 -7.53 20.96 17.39
N SER A 299 -8.75 20.47 17.13
CA SER A 299 -9.47 19.64 18.09
C SER A 299 -9.13 18.19 17.79
N SER A 300 -8.42 17.54 18.70
CA SER A 300 -8.32 16.09 18.78
C SER A 300 -9.46 15.59 19.67
N MET A 301 -10.37 14.79 19.14
CA MET A 301 -11.16 13.86 19.93
C MET A 301 -11.38 12.58 19.12
N ILE A 302 -10.87 11.49 19.71
CA ILE A 302 -11.31 10.08 19.71
C ILE A 302 -11.70 9.49 18.35
#